data_AF-A0A2N6BST9-F1
#
_entry.id   AF-A0A2N6BST9-F1
#
_cell.length_a   1.000
_cell.length_b   1.000
_cell.length_c   1.000
_cell.angle_alpha   90.00
_cell.angle_beta   90.00
_cell.angle_gamma   90.00
#
_symmetry.space_group_name_H-M   'P 1'
#
loop_
_entity.id
_entity.type
_entity.pdbx_description
1 polymer ?
#
loop_
_entity_poly.entity_id
_entity_poly.type
_entity_poly.pdbx_seq_one_letter_code
_entity_poly.pdbx_strand_id
1 'polypeptide(L)'
;MRIFTITLAIASATLMAISGCSGRSENASTERSFKEVLNERCTRCHSSSKWEGRDFTPEAWLEVLEQMKQKGVDIPDDDYQILKHWAK
;
A
#
# COMPACT_ATOMS: atom_id res chain seq x y z
N MET A 1 -53.99 44.12 5.66
CA MET A 1 -52.71 44.37 6.36
C MET A 1 -52.44 43.17 7.25
N ARG A 2 -51.48 42.27 7.02
CA ARG A 2 -50.09 42.46 6.60
C ARG A 2 -49.64 41.17 5.88
N ILE A 3 -49.69 41.18 4.54
CA ILE A 3 -49.18 40.11 3.66
C ILE A 3 -47.69 40.40 3.32
N PHE A 4 -46.93 40.93 4.29
CA PHE A 4 -45.60 41.51 4.08
C PHE A 4 -44.54 40.93 5.05
N THR A 5 -44.54 39.62 5.26
CA THR A 5 -43.40 38.94 5.91
C THR A 5 -42.78 37.87 5.02
N ILE A 6 -43.25 37.74 3.78
CA ILE A 6 -42.56 37.04 2.69
C ILE A 6 -41.42 37.96 2.25
N THR A 7 -40.15 37.62 2.53
CA THR A 7 -38.94 37.85 1.67
C THR A 7 -37.56 37.87 2.37
N LEU A 8 -37.41 37.73 3.69
CA LEU A 8 -36.08 37.85 4.32
C LEU A 8 -35.67 36.65 5.19
N ALA A 9 -35.48 35.49 4.58
CA ALA A 9 -34.60 34.44 5.08
C ALA A 9 -34.14 33.53 3.94
N ILE A 10 -33.76 34.13 2.81
CA ILE A 10 -32.88 33.49 1.83
C ILE A 10 -31.47 33.55 2.44
N ALA A 11 -30.76 32.42 2.45
CA ALA A 11 -29.31 32.26 2.69
C ALA A 11 -28.88 31.46 3.94
N SER A 12 -29.57 30.38 4.29
CA SER A 12 -29.00 29.36 5.20
C SER A 12 -29.25 27.92 4.77
N ALA A 13 -29.41 27.67 3.47
CA ALA A 13 -29.22 26.32 2.91
C ALA A 13 -27.77 26.22 2.39
N THR A 14 -26.85 26.22 3.35
CA THR A 14 -25.45 25.88 3.18
C THR A 14 -25.31 24.49 2.56
N LEU A 15 -24.63 24.45 1.42
CA LEU A 15 -23.76 23.37 0.92
C LEU A 15 -24.07 21.94 1.41
N MET A 16 -24.73 21.14 0.57
CA MET A 16 -24.67 19.68 0.69
C MET A 16 -24.47 19.05 -0.68
N ALA A 17 -23.65 17.99 -0.68
CA ALA A 17 -23.35 17.05 -1.75
C ALA A 17 -22.25 17.42 -2.76
N ILE A 18 -21.02 17.61 -2.27
CA ILE A 18 -19.85 17.06 -2.99
C ILE A 18 -19.74 15.60 -2.55
N SER A 19 -20.44 14.70 -3.22
CA SER A 19 -20.20 13.26 -3.09
C SER A 19 -18.89 12.93 -3.77
N GLY A 20 -17.78 13.16 -3.07
CA GLY A 20 -16.49 12.58 -3.42
C GLY A 20 -16.54 11.10 -3.10
N CYS A 21 -16.28 10.24 -4.08
CA CYS A 21 -15.87 8.87 -3.81
C CYS A 21 -14.51 8.92 -3.12
N SER A 22 -14.51 9.09 -1.79
CA SER A 22 -13.34 8.76 -0.98
C SER A 22 -13.23 7.24 -0.98
N GLY A 23 -12.53 6.71 -1.98
CA GLY A 23 -11.81 5.45 -1.82
C GLY A 23 -10.74 5.65 -0.75
N ARG A 24 -11.16 5.70 0.53
CA ARG A 24 -10.28 5.50 1.67
C ARG A 24 -9.90 4.02 1.56
N SER A 25 -8.76 3.76 0.94
CA SER A 25 -8.08 2.47 1.12
C SER A 25 -7.76 2.39 2.61
N GLU A 26 -8.63 1.71 3.34
CA GLU A 26 -8.38 1.24 4.70
C GLU A 26 -7.34 0.14 4.65
N ASN A 27 -6.13 0.46 4.21
CA ASN A 27 -4.97 -0.38 4.50
C ASN A 27 -4.32 0.19 5.76
N ALA A 28 -5.01 -0.02 6.87
CA ALA A 28 -4.33 -0.24 8.14
C ALA A 28 -3.95 -1.72 8.23
N SER A 29 -3.28 -2.24 7.21
CA SER A 29 -2.34 -3.33 7.45
C SER A 29 -1.17 -2.66 8.15
N THR A 30 -0.79 -3.15 9.32
CA THR A 30 0.47 -2.81 9.96
C THR A 30 1.54 -2.67 8.87
N GLU A 31 2.05 -1.45 8.65
CA GLU A 31 3.03 -1.15 7.60
C GLU A 31 4.31 -1.95 7.89
N ARG A 32 4.39 -3.17 7.36
CA ARG A 32 5.51 -4.08 7.58
C ARG A 32 6.73 -3.53 6.87
N SER A 33 7.85 -3.52 7.58
CA SER A 33 9.09 -3.01 7.01
C SER A 33 9.66 -3.98 5.97
N PHE A 34 10.41 -3.48 5.00
CA PHE A 34 11.12 -4.35 4.05
C PHE A 34 11.98 -5.41 4.76
N LYS A 35 12.71 -5.02 5.82
CA LYS A 35 13.57 -5.94 6.57
C LYS A 35 12.78 -7.07 7.25
N GLU A 36 11.61 -6.76 7.77
CA GLU A 36 10.71 -7.74 8.39
C GLU A 36 10.23 -8.75 7.34
N VAL A 37 9.66 -8.27 6.23
CA VAL A 37 9.17 -9.12 5.14
C VAL A 37 10.29 -9.96 4.54
N LEU A 38 11.47 -9.37 4.31
CA LEU A 38 12.64 -10.07 3.78
C LEU A 38 13.05 -11.22 4.70
N ASN A 39 13.17 -10.98 6.00
CA ASN A 39 13.55 -12.01 6.95
C ASN A 39 12.48 -13.10 7.05
N GLU A 40 11.21 -12.74 7.18
CA GLU A 40 10.12 -13.70 7.35
C GLU A 40 9.89 -14.57 6.12
N ARG A 41 10.01 -14.01 4.92
CA ARG A 41 9.72 -14.73 3.67
C ARG A 41 10.94 -15.46 3.13
N CYS A 42 12.10 -14.82 3.09
CA CYS A 42 13.26 -15.37 2.40
C CYS A 42 14.05 -16.39 3.24
N THR A 43 13.91 -16.39 4.57
CA THR A 43 14.61 -17.38 5.42
C THR A 43 13.88 -18.72 5.59
N ARG A 44 12.68 -18.87 5.02
CA ARG A 44 11.87 -20.10 5.15
C ARG A 44 12.49 -21.33 4.50
N CYS A 45 13.27 -21.13 3.43
CA CYS A 45 13.84 -22.22 2.64
C CYS A 45 15.37 -22.33 2.81
N HIS A 46 16.07 -21.22 3.04
CA HIS A 46 17.51 -21.20 3.27
C HIS A 46 17.93 -19.94 4.04
N SER A 47 19.12 -19.98 4.63
CA SER A 47 19.68 -18.88 5.43
C SER A 47 19.80 -17.56 4.65
N SER A 48 19.82 -16.46 5.41
CA SER A 48 20.04 -15.08 4.94
C SER A 48 21.42 -14.78 4.40
N SER A 49 22.37 -15.71 4.57
CA SER A 49 23.72 -15.62 4.00
C SER A 49 23.74 -15.46 2.47
N LYS A 50 22.62 -15.71 1.78
CA LYS A 50 22.47 -15.50 0.33
C LYS A 50 22.31 -14.04 -0.08
N TRP A 51 21.80 -13.17 0.80
CA TRP A 51 21.53 -11.75 0.49
C TRP A 51 22.13 -10.77 1.50
N GLU A 52 22.53 -11.21 2.70
CA GLU A 52 23.22 -10.35 3.65
C GLU A 52 24.54 -9.80 3.06
N GLY A 53 24.70 -8.47 3.15
CA GLY A 53 25.87 -7.77 2.63
C GLY A 53 25.99 -7.74 1.10
N ARG A 54 24.97 -8.21 0.37
CA ARG A 54 24.91 -8.12 -1.08
C ARG A 54 24.30 -6.80 -1.48
N ASP A 55 24.90 -6.18 -2.49
CA ASP A 55 24.33 -5.05 -3.19
C ASP A 55 23.76 -5.56 -4.52
N PHE A 56 22.44 -5.47 -4.68
CA PHE A 56 21.76 -5.90 -5.88
C PHE A 56 21.32 -4.66 -6.65
N THR A 57 21.49 -4.68 -7.97
CA THR A 57 20.76 -3.73 -8.79
C THR A 57 19.26 -4.03 -8.71
N PRO A 58 18.40 -3.05 -9.03
CA PRO A 58 16.96 -3.25 -9.08
C PRO A 58 16.53 -4.46 -9.92
N GLU A 59 17.12 -4.61 -11.10
CA GLU A 59 16.84 -5.68 -12.05
C GLU A 59 17.27 -7.04 -11.48
N ALA A 60 18.49 -7.12 -10.94
CA ALA A 60 19.01 -8.34 -10.35
C ALA A 60 18.16 -8.81 -9.15
N TRP A 61 17.61 -7.87 -8.37
CA TRP A 61 16.72 -8.21 -7.27
C TRP A 61 15.39 -8.81 -7.75
N LEU A 62 14.79 -8.23 -8.79
CA LEU A 62 13.55 -8.75 -9.38
C LEU A 62 13.75 -10.16 -9.95
N GLU A 63 14.91 -10.42 -10.57
CA GLU A 63 15.27 -11.77 -11.04
C GLU A 63 15.36 -12.77 -9.90
N VAL A 64 15.94 -12.40 -8.76
CA VAL A 64 15.98 -13.27 -7.56
C VAL A 64 14.58 -13.62 -7.08
N LEU A 65 13.68 -12.63 -6.99
CA LEU A 65 12.29 -12.86 -6.57
C LEU A 65 11.57 -13.83 -7.51
N GLU A 66 11.72 -13.66 -8.83
CA GLU A 66 11.13 -14.55 -9.84
C GLU A 66 11.71 -15.96 -9.76
N GLN A 67 13.03 -16.10 -9.60
CA GLN A 67 13.67 -17.40 -9.42
C GLN A 67 13.18 -18.12 -8.16
N MET A 68 12.91 -17.41 -7.07
CA MET A 68 12.37 -18.04 -5.86
C MET A 68 10.91 -18.44 -6.03
N LYS A 69 10.11 -17.65 -6.76
CA LYS A 69 8.73 -18.00 -7.11
C LYS A 69 8.67 -19.27 -7.95
N GLN A 70 9.55 -19.41 -8.94
CA GLN A 70 9.67 -20.63 -9.76
C GLN A 70 10.08 -21.86 -8.93
N LYS A 71 10.79 -21.66 -7.81
CA LYS A 71 11.16 -22.72 -6.86
C LYS A 71 10.05 -23.04 -5.85
N GLY A 72 8.89 -22.41 -5.96
CA GLY A 72 7.71 -22.70 -5.16
C GLY A 72 7.56 -21.86 -3.89
N VAL A 73 8.24 -20.71 -3.78
CA VAL A 73 7.91 -19.77 -2.71
C VAL A 73 6.55 -19.15 -2.97
N ASP A 74 5.70 -19.15 -1.95
CA ASP A 74 4.42 -18.44 -1.94
C ASP A 74 4.57 -17.17 -1.09
N ILE A 75 4.56 -16.02 -1.75
CA ILE A 75 4.69 -14.69 -1.15
C ILE A 75 3.39 -13.95 -1.44
N PRO A 76 2.65 -13.51 -0.41
CA PRO A 76 1.43 -12.71 -0.60
C PRO A 76 1.70 -11.43 -1.39
N ASP A 77 0.72 -10.96 -2.15
CA ASP A 77 0.89 -9.78 -3.03
C ASP A 77 1.39 -8.54 -2.28
N ASP A 78 0.88 -8.27 -1.07
CA ASP A 78 1.31 -7.14 -0.24
C ASP A 78 2.81 -7.22 0.11
N ASP A 79 3.30 -8.42 0.46
CA ASP A 79 4.72 -8.66 0.72
C ASP A 79 5.55 -8.54 -0.53
N TYR A 80 5.03 -9.04 -1.64
CA TYR A 80 5.70 -8.97 -2.92
C TYR A 80 5.89 -7.50 -3.35
N GLN A 81 4.90 -6.64 -3.13
CA GLN A 81 5.04 -5.20 -3.39
C GLN A 81 6.13 -4.56 -2.52
N ILE A 82 6.17 -4.88 -1.22
CA ILE A 82 7.22 -4.38 -0.32
C ILE A 82 8.60 -4.82 -0.80
N LEU A 83 8.76 -6.10 -1.15
CA LEU A 83 10.04 -6.65 -1.62
C LEU A 83 10.50 -5.99 -2.92
N LYS A 84 9.60 -5.72 -3.87
CA LYS A 84 9.94 -5.08 -5.15
C LYS A 84 10.40 -3.62 -5.00
N HIS A 85 9.95 -2.90 -3.97
CA HIS A 85 10.22 -1.47 -3.81
C HIS A 85 11.55 -1.15 -3.13
N TRP A 86 12.30 -2.15 -2.65
CA TRP A 86 13.67 -1.97 -2.11
C TRP A 86 14.69 -1.52 -3.15
N ALA A 87 14.42 -1.86 -4.41
CA ALA A 87 15.24 -1.65 -5.58
C ALA A 87 15.14 -0.21 -6.16
N LYS A 88 15.18 0.84 -5.33
CA LYS A 88 15.15 2.24 -5.78
C LYS A 88 16.45 2.97 -5.52
#